data_AF-A0AAP5H1E4-F1
#
_entry.id   AF-A0AAP5H1E4-F1
#
_cell.length_a   1.000
_cell.length_b   1.000
_cell.length_c   1.000
_cell.angle_alpha   90.00
_cell.angle_beta   90.00
_cell.angle_gamma   90.00
#
_symmetry.space_group_name_H-M   'P 1'
#
loop_
_entity.id
_entity.type
_entity.pdbx_description
1 polymer ?
#
loop_
_entity_poly.entity_id
_entity_poly.type
_entity_poly.pdbx_seq_one_letter_code
_entity_poly.pdbx_strand_id
1 'polypeptide(L)'
;MQPQWLYTIRWRLMLIMVASLALTGVGIFLGYVMAGALQKIEYVAVPINWIIEQAGSIRVMIITGIILFPVAFFLASLRLVRDLRAINAGLREISAGRFGNVVTVKSKDELSVIIESMNHLSTEWDHYLAEVTCGLEEIASGQFDHQIPEIAGNKLGEVAHSINQMSMQLKHSIAEERKAEKTKNDLITGVSHDLRTPLTSILGFLEVIQEDRYQDEVEMRYYINIAYEKSLALRRLIDELFEYTRINNGMPLEMNELDIAGLIGQLSEEFVPITENAGMKIRLNIQEGDFKIQADGGLLVRAYENIIANAIQYGKAGKYIDIDITQDGDMLAVRIQNYGDPIPERDLPFIFDRFYRVERSRSKQTGGTGLGLAITKSIVEVHRGCITARSSRKATSFETRFSISVLNQAHEAVRETDQHEIEQIPTTLPEKGLAPKKGIFHQERRLFQPRIAAVPMIVLLVCALVLFSFKNSFTSNLVAKLPAIFSENDAPTLIPTSGNNEMTLITGKTDKGYTLLIHSYVFDGQSLIIQYSLKHSNQISELQWTKQSVEPTFMLDPSTIKAVPGIATDTGVTLPKNGTIRFYFIGTLPPPDQFLLKVNVNQLILSDGSGQQDLLSGEWSFEIPVKKNHERKANGQSAPL
;
A
#
# COMPACT_ATOMS: atom_id res chain seq x y z
N MET A 1 -27.72 24.40 -42.59
CA MET A 1 -27.89 23.11 -41.89
C MET A 1 -28.34 22.06 -42.90
N GLN A 2 -27.67 20.92 -43.02
CA GLN A 2 -28.25 19.75 -43.69
C GLN A 2 -29.12 18.97 -42.68
N PRO A 3 -30.21 18.29 -43.08
CA PRO A 3 -31.09 17.60 -42.13
C PRO A 3 -30.41 16.33 -41.61
N GLN A 4 -29.93 16.35 -40.37
CA GLN A 4 -29.22 15.21 -39.74
C GLN A 4 -30.06 13.91 -39.73
N TRP A 5 -31.40 14.01 -39.71
CA TRP A 5 -32.29 12.84 -39.72
C TRP A 5 -32.13 11.94 -40.96
N LEU A 6 -31.73 12.49 -42.11
CA LEU A 6 -31.49 11.72 -43.35
C LEU A 6 -30.31 10.75 -43.25
N TYR A 7 -29.44 10.91 -42.25
CA TYR A 7 -28.16 10.22 -42.13
C TYR A 7 -28.15 9.09 -41.10
N THR A 8 -29.30 8.67 -40.58
CA THR A 8 -29.35 7.52 -39.64
C THR A 8 -29.21 6.17 -40.35
N ILE A 9 -28.73 5.14 -39.66
CA ILE A 9 -28.74 3.73 -40.08
C ILE A 9 -30.14 3.30 -40.56
N ARG A 10 -31.20 3.82 -39.93
CA ARG A 10 -32.59 3.56 -40.33
C ARG A 10 -32.90 4.11 -41.73
N TRP A 11 -32.51 5.36 -42.01
CA TRP A 11 -32.65 5.94 -43.34
C TRP A 11 -31.68 5.32 -44.37
N ARG A 12 -30.48 4.91 -43.98
CA ARG A 12 -29.56 4.12 -44.82
C ARG A 12 -30.17 2.77 -45.23
N LEU A 13 -30.79 2.04 -44.30
CA LEU A 13 -31.52 0.79 -44.58
C LEU A 13 -32.78 1.03 -45.43
N MET A 14 -33.52 2.12 -45.19
CA MET A 14 -34.69 2.48 -45.99
C MET A 14 -34.31 2.88 -47.42
N LEU A 15 -33.21 3.61 -47.61
CA LEU A 15 -32.65 3.95 -48.92
C LEU A 15 -32.15 2.70 -49.65
N ILE A 16 -31.50 1.76 -48.95
CA ILE A 16 -31.15 0.45 -49.51
C ILE A 16 -32.41 -0.31 -49.94
N MET A 17 -33.46 -0.34 -49.10
CA MET A 17 -34.74 -0.98 -49.42
C MET A 17 -35.40 -0.39 -50.68
N VAL A 18 -35.49 0.94 -50.76
CA VAL A 18 -36.06 1.64 -51.94
C VAL A 18 -35.19 1.46 -53.19
N ALA A 19 -33.87 1.54 -53.06
CA ALA A 19 -32.95 1.31 -54.17
C ALA A 19 -33.01 -0.12 -54.71
N SER A 20 -33.09 -1.13 -53.83
CA SER A 20 -33.28 -2.53 -54.23
C SER A 20 -34.64 -2.75 -54.89
N LEU A 21 -35.71 -2.10 -54.44
CA LEU A 21 -37.04 -2.17 -55.06
C LEU A 21 -37.05 -1.52 -56.45
N ALA A 22 -36.37 -0.38 -56.61
CA ALA A 22 -36.19 0.27 -57.91
C ALA A 22 -35.33 -0.59 -58.85
N LEU A 23 -34.23 -1.18 -58.35
CA LEU A 23 -33.33 -2.03 -59.11
C LEU A 23 -34.03 -3.31 -59.60
N THR A 24 -34.92 -3.91 -58.81
CA THR A 24 -35.70 -5.07 -59.27
C THR A 24 -36.79 -4.69 -60.28
N GLY A 25 -37.46 -3.56 -60.09
CA GLY A 25 -38.38 -3.01 -61.10
C GLY A 25 -37.69 -2.79 -62.45
N VAL A 26 -36.50 -2.16 -62.44
CA VAL A 26 -35.66 -1.98 -63.63
C VAL A 26 -35.19 -3.32 -64.20
N GLY A 27 -34.76 -4.27 -63.36
CA GLY A 27 -34.32 -5.59 -63.82
C GLY A 27 -35.42 -6.40 -64.51
N ILE A 28 -36.65 -6.36 -63.98
CA ILE A 28 -37.82 -7.01 -64.59
C ILE A 28 -38.18 -6.33 -65.91
N PHE A 29 -38.17 -4.98 -65.95
CA PHE A 29 -38.43 -4.23 -67.18
C PHE A 29 -37.37 -4.51 -68.26
N LEU A 30 -36.09 -4.55 -67.90
CA LEU A 30 -35.01 -4.86 -68.82
C LEU A 30 -35.11 -6.31 -69.35
N GLY A 31 -35.48 -7.26 -68.49
CA GLY A 31 -35.77 -8.65 -68.87
C GLY A 31 -36.92 -8.77 -69.87
N TYR A 32 -38.01 -8.02 -69.65
CA TYR A 32 -39.15 -7.95 -70.57
C TYR A 32 -38.75 -7.37 -71.94
N VAL A 33 -38.02 -6.25 -71.95
CA VAL A 33 -37.51 -5.64 -73.20
C VAL A 33 -36.55 -6.58 -73.93
N MET A 34 -35.67 -7.28 -73.21
CA MET A 34 -34.72 -8.22 -73.81
C MET A 34 -35.40 -9.49 -74.35
N ALA A 35 -36.46 -9.98 -73.70
CA ALA A 35 -37.28 -11.07 -74.24
C ALA A 35 -37.94 -10.68 -75.58
N GLY A 36 -38.53 -9.48 -75.66
CA GLY A 36 -39.09 -8.94 -76.91
C GLY A 36 -38.04 -8.63 -77.99
N ALA A 37 -36.77 -8.43 -77.62
CA ALA A 37 -35.67 -8.32 -78.58
C ALA A 37 -35.24 -9.70 -79.12
N LEU A 38 -35.09 -10.69 -78.23
CA LEU A 38 -34.73 -12.07 -78.58
C LEU A 38 -35.80 -12.78 -79.42
N GLN A 39 -37.07 -12.38 -79.29
CA GLN A 39 -38.20 -12.83 -80.11
C GLN A 39 -37.98 -12.65 -81.62
N LYS A 40 -37.06 -11.77 -82.04
CA LYS A 40 -36.71 -11.53 -83.45
C LYS A 40 -35.71 -12.53 -84.03
N ILE A 41 -35.21 -13.48 -83.24
CA ILE A 41 -34.25 -14.50 -83.68
C ILE A 41 -35.01 -15.80 -83.92
N GLU A 42 -35.12 -16.18 -85.20
CA GLU A 42 -36.00 -17.23 -85.71
C GLU A 42 -35.87 -18.59 -84.98
N TYR A 43 -34.65 -18.99 -84.63
CA TYR A 43 -34.37 -20.23 -83.91
C TYR A 43 -34.68 -20.21 -82.40
N VAL A 44 -34.89 -19.04 -81.81
CA VAL A 44 -35.13 -18.85 -80.36
C VAL A 44 -36.55 -18.36 -80.06
N ALA A 45 -37.25 -17.85 -81.09
CA ALA A 45 -38.59 -17.28 -80.97
C ALA A 45 -39.65 -18.26 -80.42
N VAL A 46 -39.57 -19.56 -80.71
CA VAL A 46 -40.60 -20.54 -80.29
C VAL A 46 -40.67 -20.70 -78.75
N PRO A 47 -39.60 -21.09 -78.03
CA PRO A 47 -39.64 -21.15 -76.56
C PRO A 47 -39.82 -19.77 -75.92
N ILE A 48 -39.34 -18.70 -76.56
CA ILE A 48 -39.50 -17.33 -76.03
C ILE A 48 -40.96 -16.84 -76.18
N ASN A 49 -41.68 -17.17 -77.25
CA ASN A 49 -43.10 -16.87 -77.38
C ASN A 49 -43.92 -17.55 -76.27
N TRP A 50 -43.68 -18.84 -76.03
CA TRP A 50 -44.34 -19.57 -74.93
C TRP A 50 -44.02 -18.93 -73.57
N ILE A 51 -42.76 -18.57 -73.33
CA ILE A 51 -42.36 -17.84 -72.13
C ILE A 51 -43.04 -16.47 -72.05
N ILE A 52 -43.19 -15.71 -73.15
CA ILE A 52 -43.84 -14.38 -73.14
C ILE A 52 -45.36 -14.50 -72.93
N GLU A 53 -46.03 -15.50 -73.48
CA GLU A 53 -47.45 -15.74 -73.24
C GLU A 53 -47.73 -16.13 -71.77
N GLN A 54 -46.87 -16.97 -71.16
CA GLN A 54 -46.96 -17.28 -69.73
C GLN A 54 -46.50 -16.11 -68.82
N ALA A 55 -45.40 -15.43 -69.16
CA ALA A 55 -44.68 -14.50 -68.27
C ALA A 55 -44.97 -13.01 -68.49
N GLY A 56 -45.57 -12.64 -69.62
CA GLY A 56 -46.26 -11.35 -69.80
C GLY A 56 -47.49 -11.21 -68.90
N SER A 57 -47.95 -12.32 -68.30
CA SER A 57 -48.89 -12.28 -67.18
C SER A 57 -48.26 -11.57 -65.98
N ILE A 58 -48.95 -10.52 -65.50
CA ILE A 58 -48.62 -9.75 -64.28
C ILE A 58 -48.24 -10.65 -63.09
N ARG A 59 -48.83 -11.85 -62.99
CA ARG A 59 -48.56 -12.84 -61.95
C ARG A 59 -47.10 -13.31 -61.93
N VAL A 60 -46.47 -13.52 -63.09
CA VAL A 60 -45.08 -13.99 -63.17
C VAL A 60 -44.11 -12.86 -62.84
N MET A 61 -44.33 -11.65 -63.35
CA MET A 61 -43.55 -10.46 -62.97
C MET A 61 -43.56 -10.24 -61.45
N ILE A 62 -44.70 -10.45 -60.78
CA ILE A 62 -44.82 -10.39 -59.32
C ILE A 62 -43.96 -11.48 -58.64
N ILE A 63 -44.03 -12.74 -59.10
CA ILE A 63 -43.24 -13.84 -58.54
C ILE A 63 -41.73 -13.59 -58.70
N THR A 64 -41.30 -13.17 -59.90
CA THR A 64 -39.89 -12.80 -60.16
C THR A 64 -39.45 -11.63 -59.28
N GLY A 65 -40.30 -10.63 -59.06
CA GLY A 65 -40.02 -9.52 -58.15
C GLY A 65 -39.89 -9.93 -56.68
N ILE A 66 -40.76 -10.83 -56.20
CA ILE A 66 -40.71 -11.40 -54.85
C ILE A 66 -39.41 -12.18 -54.60
N ILE A 67 -38.85 -12.83 -55.63
CA ILE A 67 -37.59 -13.58 -55.54
C ILE A 67 -36.37 -12.66 -55.68
N LEU A 68 -36.39 -11.74 -56.65
CA LEU A 68 -35.26 -10.87 -56.95
C LEU A 68 -35.03 -9.80 -55.88
N PHE A 69 -36.09 -9.31 -55.23
CA PHE A 69 -36.00 -8.21 -54.27
C PHE A 69 -35.20 -8.57 -53.00
N PRO A 70 -35.45 -9.70 -52.32
CA PRO A 70 -34.60 -10.16 -51.22
C PRO A 70 -33.12 -10.30 -51.61
N VAL A 71 -32.83 -10.78 -52.83
CA VAL A 71 -31.45 -10.91 -53.33
C VAL A 71 -30.80 -9.54 -53.53
N ALA A 72 -31.49 -8.61 -54.19
CA ALA A 72 -31.01 -7.25 -54.41
C ALA A 72 -30.84 -6.46 -53.09
N PHE A 73 -31.72 -6.69 -52.11
CA PHE A 73 -31.62 -6.11 -50.77
C PHE A 73 -30.46 -6.70 -49.96
N PHE A 74 -30.32 -8.04 -49.98
CA PHE A 74 -29.22 -8.72 -49.31
C PHE A 74 -27.86 -8.24 -49.84
N LEU A 75 -27.65 -8.24 -51.15
CA LEU A 75 -26.42 -7.77 -51.78
C LEU A 75 -26.08 -6.32 -51.43
N ALA A 76 -27.07 -5.43 -51.43
CA ALA A 76 -26.87 -4.03 -51.03
C ALA A 76 -26.57 -3.88 -49.52
N SER A 77 -27.14 -4.73 -48.66
CA SER A 77 -26.90 -4.75 -47.22
C SER A 77 -25.48 -5.19 -46.82
N LEU A 78 -24.79 -6.00 -47.67
CA LEU A 78 -23.45 -6.53 -47.39
C LEU A 78 -22.42 -5.46 -47.03
N ARG A 79 -22.58 -4.23 -47.54
CA ARG A 79 -21.71 -3.10 -47.21
C ARG A 79 -21.80 -2.74 -45.72
N LEU A 80 -23.00 -2.64 -45.16
CA LEU A 80 -23.21 -2.35 -43.74
C LEU A 80 -22.69 -3.50 -42.85
N VAL A 81 -22.86 -4.75 -43.30
CA VAL A 81 -22.30 -5.92 -42.60
C VAL A 81 -20.76 -5.88 -42.58
N ARG A 82 -20.11 -5.46 -43.66
CA ARG A 82 -18.65 -5.29 -43.71
C ARG A 82 -18.18 -4.16 -42.81
N ASP A 83 -18.88 -3.02 -42.82
CA ASP A 83 -18.55 -1.86 -41.99
C ASP A 83 -18.64 -2.23 -40.49
N LEU A 84 -19.65 -3.01 -40.07
CA LEU A 84 -19.76 -3.57 -38.71
C LEU A 84 -18.65 -4.58 -38.36
N ARG A 85 -18.20 -5.43 -39.30
CA ARG A 85 -17.08 -6.36 -39.05
C ARG A 85 -15.78 -5.62 -38.76
N ALA A 86 -15.54 -4.48 -39.41
CA ALA A 86 -14.36 -3.67 -39.17
C ALA A 86 -14.36 -2.99 -37.79
N ILE A 87 -15.53 -2.52 -37.32
CA ILE A 87 -15.69 -2.02 -35.94
C ILE A 87 -15.42 -3.15 -34.93
N ASN A 88 -15.98 -4.34 -35.15
CA ASN A 88 -15.74 -5.51 -34.29
C ASN A 88 -14.26 -5.98 -34.32
N ALA A 89 -13.54 -5.75 -35.41
CA ALA A 89 -12.09 -5.99 -35.47
C ALA A 89 -11.30 -4.97 -34.62
N GLY A 90 -11.62 -3.68 -34.72
CA GLY A 90 -11.00 -2.64 -33.87
C GLY A 90 -11.27 -2.86 -32.38
N LEU A 91 -12.52 -3.18 -32.01
CA LEU A 91 -12.87 -3.55 -30.63
C LEU A 91 -12.08 -4.77 -30.13
N ARG A 92 -11.77 -5.74 -31.00
CA ARG A 92 -10.94 -6.89 -30.64
C ARG A 92 -9.49 -6.51 -30.37
N GLU A 93 -8.88 -5.64 -31.18
CA GLU A 93 -7.53 -5.14 -30.95
C GLU A 93 -7.45 -4.38 -29.61
N ILE A 94 -8.38 -3.46 -29.36
CA ILE A 94 -8.51 -2.70 -28.10
C ILE A 94 -8.70 -3.67 -26.91
N SER A 95 -9.59 -4.66 -27.02
CA SER A 95 -9.80 -5.67 -25.96
C SER A 95 -8.60 -6.58 -25.70
N ALA A 96 -7.64 -6.64 -26.63
CA ALA A 96 -6.41 -7.39 -26.52
C ALA A 96 -5.20 -6.50 -26.14
N GLY A 97 -5.44 -5.29 -25.64
CA GLY A 97 -4.41 -4.35 -25.20
C GLY A 97 -3.61 -3.69 -26.33
N ARG A 98 -4.05 -3.82 -27.59
CA ARG A 98 -3.38 -3.20 -28.76
C ARG A 98 -4.11 -1.92 -29.14
N PHE A 99 -3.69 -0.85 -28.47
CA PHE A 99 -4.14 0.52 -28.69
C PHE A 99 -3.46 1.12 -29.95
N GLY A 100 -3.73 2.38 -30.27
CA GLY A 100 -3.21 3.08 -31.47
C GLY A 100 -3.78 2.62 -32.83
N ASN A 101 -4.42 1.46 -32.92
CA ASN A 101 -4.98 0.91 -34.17
C ASN A 101 -6.29 1.61 -34.62
N VAL A 102 -6.17 2.59 -35.53
CA VAL A 102 -7.29 3.41 -36.03
C VAL A 102 -8.15 2.68 -37.10
N VAL A 103 -9.45 2.56 -36.85
CA VAL A 103 -10.42 2.01 -37.84
C VAL A 103 -10.85 3.09 -38.82
N THR A 104 -10.48 2.94 -40.09
CA THR A 104 -10.64 3.96 -41.16
C THR A 104 -11.92 3.83 -42.01
N VAL A 105 -13.01 3.33 -41.41
CA VAL A 105 -14.28 3.11 -42.13
C VAL A 105 -15.03 4.42 -42.37
N LYS A 106 -15.04 4.88 -43.63
CA LYS A 106 -15.82 6.05 -44.08
C LYS A 106 -17.32 5.75 -44.17
N SER A 107 -18.00 5.80 -43.02
CA SER A 107 -19.45 5.94 -42.98
C SER A 107 -19.89 7.43 -43.02
N LYS A 108 -21.20 7.68 -42.96
CA LYS A 108 -21.80 9.02 -42.77
C LYS A 108 -23.02 8.97 -41.84
N ASP A 109 -23.08 7.95 -40.98
CA ASP A 109 -24.20 7.66 -40.08
C ASP A 109 -23.69 7.48 -38.64
N GLU A 110 -24.52 6.98 -37.71
CA GLU A 110 -24.14 6.81 -36.30
C GLU A 110 -22.91 5.92 -36.11
N LEU A 111 -22.57 5.06 -37.09
CA LEU A 111 -21.32 4.29 -37.05
C LEU A 111 -20.08 5.19 -37.11
N SER A 112 -20.13 6.33 -37.82
CA SER A 112 -19.01 7.29 -37.86
C SER A 112 -18.68 7.81 -36.47
N VAL A 113 -19.70 8.19 -35.68
CA VAL A 113 -19.52 8.70 -34.32
C VAL A 113 -18.90 7.61 -33.43
N ILE A 114 -19.38 6.37 -33.53
CA ILE A 114 -18.83 5.22 -32.79
C ILE A 114 -17.36 4.98 -33.18
N ILE A 115 -17.03 5.05 -34.47
CA ILE A 115 -15.66 4.90 -34.98
C ILE A 115 -14.76 6.03 -34.49
N GLU A 116 -15.21 7.29 -34.56
CA GLU A 116 -14.46 8.46 -34.12
C GLU A 116 -14.19 8.44 -32.62
N SER A 117 -15.19 8.14 -31.79
CA SER A 117 -14.99 7.97 -30.33
C SER A 117 -14.10 6.78 -29.97
N MET A 118 -14.25 5.64 -30.65
CA MET A 118 -13.42 4.45 -30.42
C MET A 118 -11.96 4.71 -30.82
N ASN A 119 -11.72 5.40 -31.94
CA ASN A 119 -10.38 5.79 -32.38
C ASN A 119 -9.75 6.81 -31.42
N HIS A 120 -10.51 7.80 -30.94
CA HIS A 120 -10.04 8.76 -29.93
C HIS A 120 -9.57 8.06 -28.67
N LEU A 121 -10.43 7.23 -28.06
CA LEU A 121 -10.09 6.45 -26.87
C LEU A 121 -8.88 5.54 -27.10
N SER A 122 -8.76 4.93 -28.29
CA SER A 122 -7.62 4.09 -28.63
C SER A 122 -6.31 4.86 -28.70
N THR A 123 -6.28 6.07 -29.27
CA THR A 123 -5.07 6.91 -29.33
C THR A 123 -4.75 7.57 -27.98
N GLU A 124 -5.77 7.98 -27.24
CA GLU A 124 -5.66 8.59 -25.90
C GLU A 124 -5.08 7.60 -24.88
N TRP A 125 -5.53 6.35 -24.89
CA TRP A 125 -5.00 5.30 -24.01
C TRP A 125 -3.59 4.84 -24.43
N ASP A 126 -3.31 4.76 -25.73
CA ASP A 126 -1.96 4.43 -26.26
C ASP A 126 -0.91 5.44 -25.77
N HIS A 127 -1.23 6.75 -25.90
CA HIS A 127 -0.37 7.83 -25.46
C HIS A 127 -0.17 7.84 -23.93
N TYR A 128 -1.25 7.70 -23.15
CA TYR A 128 -1.16 7.74 -21.69
C TYR A 128 -0.43 6.52 -21.11
N LEU A 129 -0.64 5.33 -21.68
CA LEU A 129 0.10 4.13 -21.26
C LEU A 129 1.59 4.23 -21.61
N ALA A 130 1.95 4.93 -22.69
CA ALA A 130 3.35 5.24 -22.99
C ALA A 130 3.95 6.23 -21.97
N GLU A 131 3.23 7.27 -21.56
CA GLU A 131 3.67 8.20 -20.50
C GLU A 131 3.84 7.48 -19.15
N VAL A 132 2.87 6.67 -18.73
CA VAL A 132 2.95 5.85 -17.50
C VAL A 132 4.15 4.90 -17.55
N THR A 133 4.41 4.28 -18.69
CA THR A 133 5.56 3.37 -18.87
C THR A 133 6.89 4.11 -18.80
N CYS A 134 7.00 5.26 -19.45
CA CYS A 134 8.21 6.08 -19.44
C CYS A 134 8.52 6.63 -18.03
N GLY A 135 7.51 7.12 -17.31
CA GLY A 135 7.66 7.55 -15.91
C GLY A 135 8.06 6.40 -14.98
N LEU A 136 7.55 5.18 -15.20
CA LEU A 136 8.00 3.98 -14.48
C LEU A 136 9.46 3.60 -14.80
N GLU A 137 9.91 3.76 -16.04
CA GLU A 137 11.32 3.55 -16.41
C GLU A 137 12.25 4.59 -15.76
N GLU A 138 11.84 5.87 -15.69
CA GLU A 138 12.59 6.92 -14.97
C GLU A 138 12.65 6.66 -13.45
N ILE A 139 11.53 6.27 -12.84
CA ILE A 139 11.48 5.85 -11.41
C ILE A 139 12.40 4.64 -11.17
N ALA A 140 12.36 3.64 -12.06
CA ALA A 140 13.24 2.47 -11.99
C ALA A 140 14.72 2.80 -12.22
N SER A 141 15.04 3.86 -12.98
CA SER A 141 16.40 4.41 -13.11
C SER A 141 16.84 5.26 -11.90
N GLY A 142 15.99 5.39 -10.87
CA GLY A 142 16.26 6.16 -9.65
C GLY A 142 15.89 7.64 -9.71
N GLN A 143 15.15 8.09 -10.74
CA GLN A 143 14.72 9.48 -10.91
C GLN A 143 13.34 9.71 -10.28
N PHE A 144 13.27 9.62 -8.95
CA PHE A 144 12.03 9.79 -8.16
C PHE A 144 11.44 11.22 -8.12
N ASP A 145 11.94 12.13 -8.96
CA ASP A 145 11.44 13.49 -9.14
C ASP A 145 10.44 13.60 -10.30
N HIS A 146 10.35 12.58 -11.17
CA HIS A 146 9.31 12.49 -12.20
C HIS A 146 7.93 12.26 -11.57
N GLN A 147 6.91 12.96 -12.07
CA GLN A 147 5.50 12.73 -11.71
C GLN A 147 4.70 12.41 -12.97
N ILE A 148 4.04 11.25 -12.97
CA ILE A 148 3.18 10.81 -14.06
C ILE A 148 1.90 11.68 -14.07
N PRO A 149 1.44 12.21 -15.21
CA PRO A 149 0.25 13.06 -15.27
C PRO A 149 -1.02 12.38 -14.70
N GLU A 150 -1.74 13.07 -13.82
CA GLU A 150 -2.94 12.52 -13.16
C GLU A 150 -4.23 12.98 -13.86
N ILE A 151 -4.89 12.06 -14.59
CA ILE A 151 -6.17 12.35 -15.25
C ILE A 151 -7.32 12.24 -14.24
N ALA A 152 -7.77 13.39 -13.73
CA ALA A 152 -8.87 13.48 -12.77
C ALA A 152 -10.17 12.84 -13.31
N GLY A 153 -10.83 12.04 -12.47
CA GLY A 153 -12.10 11.35 -12.81
C GLY A 153 -11.95 10.08 -13.64
N ASN A 154 -10.72 9.60 -13.89
CA ASN A 154 -10.42 8.37 -14.60
C ASN A 154 -9.64 7.39 -13.69
N LYS A 155 -9.97 6.10 -13.73
CA LYS A 155 -9.23 5.03 -13.04
C LYS A 155 -7.75 4.96 -13.44
N LEU A 156 -7.43 5.35 -14.67
CA LEU A 156 -6.03 5.45 -15.11
C LEU A 156 -5.27 6.57 -14.37
N GLY A 157 -5.96 7.64 -13.97
CA GLY A 157 -5.42 8.67 -13.06
C GLY A 157 -5.25 8.19 -11.63
N GLU A 158 -6.16 7.37 -11.11
CA GLU A 158 -6.02 6.72 -9.79
C GLU A 158 -4.75 5.84 -9.72
N VAL A 159 -4.42 5.15 -10.81
CA VAL A 159 -3.19 4.36 -10.95
C VAL A 159 -1.94 5.26 -10.98
N ALA A 160 -1.94 6.34 -11.79
CA ALA A 160 -0.81 7.29 -11.81
C ALA A 160 -0.58 7.95 -10.44
N HIS A 161 -1.66 8.36 -9.76
CA HIS A 161 -1.60 8.90 -8.40
C HIS A 161 -0.98 7.91 -7.41
N SER A 162 -1.36 6.63 -7.50
CA SER A 162 -0.81 5.56 -6.66
C SER A 162 0.70 5.35 -6.93
N ILE A 163 1.14 5.44 -8.18
CA ILE A 163 2.56 5.35 -8.56
C ILE A 163 3.33 6.58 -8.07
N ASN A 164 2.77 7.79 -8.21
CA ASN A 164 3.36 9.04 -7.72
C ASN A 164 3.54 9.01 -6.18
N GLN A 165 2.54 8.54 -5.43
CA GLN A 165 2.66 8.32 -3.98
C GLN A 165 3.76 7.31 -3.64
N MET A 166 3.81 6.17 -4.33
CA MET A 166 4.83 5.13 -4.09
C MET A 166 6.24 5.64 -4.39
N SER A 167 6.42 6.42 -5.47
CA SER A 167 7.68 7.07 -5.82
C SER A 167 8.15 8.02 -4.71
N MET A 168 7.25 8.87 -4.19
CA MET A 168 7.57 9.78 -3.07
C MET A 168 7.91 9.04 -1.77
N GLN A 169 7.18 7.97 -1.43
CA GLN A 169 7.48 7.13 -0.26
C GLN A 169 8.83 6.42 -0.39
N LEU A 170 9.13 5.87 -1.57
CA LEU A 170 10.42 5.21 -1.86
C LEU A 170 11.58 6.22 -1.81
N LYS A 171 11.40 7.42 -2.36
CA LYS A 171 12.36 8.53 -2.26
C LYS A 171 12.65 8.92 -0.80
N HIS A 172 11.61 9.00 0.04
CA HIS A 172 11.74 9.29 1.47
C HIS A 172 12.54 8.19 2.18
N SER A 173 12.14 6.92 2.00
CA SER A 173 12.79 5.75 2.58
C SER A 173 14.28 5.66 2.20
N ILE A 174 14.62 5.87 0.92
CA ILE A 174 16.03 5.90 0.45
C ILE A 174 16.80 7.08 1.05
N ALA A 175 16.17 8.24 1.24
CA ALA A 175 16.82 9.39 1.89
C ALA A 175 17.07 9.14 3.39
N GLU A 176 16.14 8.47 4.08
CA GLU A 176 16.27 8.06 5.48
C GLU A 176 17.32 6.95 5.66
N GLU A 177 17.33 5.92 4.80
CA GLU A 177 18.34 4.86 4.80
C GLU A 177 19.74 5.46 4.61
N ARG A 178 19.94 6.32 3.59
CA ARG A 178 21.22 7.02 3.36
C ARG A 178 21.62 7.92 4.52
N LYS A 179 20.66 8.61 5.16
CA LYS A 179 20.90 9.43 6.35
C LYS A 179 21.35 8.56 7.53
N ALA A 180 20.69 7.41 7.75
CA ALA A 180 21.04 6.46 8.81
C ALA A 180 22.40 5.80 8.56
N GLU A 181 22.68 5.37 7.33
CA GLU A 181 23.96 4.78 6.93
C GLU A 181 25.12 5.77 7.10
N LYS A 182 24.96 7.01 6.60
CA LYS A 182 25.94 8.08 6.83
C LYS A 182 26.14 8.32 8.33
N THR A 183 25.06 8.45 9.09
CA THR A 183 25.10 8.70 10.55
C THR A 183 25.80 7.56 11.32
N LYS A 184 25.70 6.32 10.83
CA LYS A 184 26.44 5.14 11.34
C LYS A 184 27.92 5.20 10.95
N ASN A 185 28.25 5.54 9.71
CA ASN A 185 29.63 5.63 9.23
C ASN A 185 30.39 6.79 9.90
N ASP A 186 29.73 7.93 10.10
CA ASP A 186 30.23 9.09 10.86
C ASP A 186 30.45 8.71 12.34
N LEU A 187 29.51 7.98 12.97
CA LEU A 187 29.65 7.45 14.32
C LEU A 187 30.89 6.55 14.45
N ILE A 188 31.03 5.53 13.59
CA ILE A 188 32.16 4.59 13.61
C ILE A 188 33.50 5.34 13.43
N THR A 189 33.53 6.33 12.53
CA THR A 189 34.74 7.12 12.25
C THR A 189 35.13 8.00 13.44
N GLY A 190 34.17 8.71 14.05
CA GLY A 190 34.39 9.55 15.25
C GLY A 190 34.87 8.73 16.44
N VAL A 191 34.15 7.66 16.78
CA VAL A 191 34.53 6.70 17.83
C VAL A 191 35.95 6.18 17.62
N SER A 192 36.28 5.71 16.41
CA SER A 192 37.59 5.11 16.11
C SER A 192 38.76 6.09 16.30
N HIS A 193 38.52 7.39 16.09
CA HIS A 193 39.52 8.43 16.27
C HIS A 193 39.68 8.84 17.75
N ASP A 194 38.57 8.88 18.49
CA ASP A 194 38.53 9.39 19.85
C ASP A 194 38.78 8.32 20.93
N LEU A 195 38.62 7.04 20.61
CA LEU A 195 39.24 5.94 21.35
C LEU A 195 40.76 5.86 21.13
N ARG A 196 41.23 6.11 19.89
CA ARG A 196 42.67 6.00 19.53
C ARG A 196 43.53 7.05 20.24
N THR A 197 43.05 8.29 20.33
CA THR A 197 43.79 9.41 20.92
C THR A 197 44.26 9.14 22.37
N PRO A 198 43.39 8.77 23.34
CA PRO A 198 43.81 8.39 24.68
C PRO A 198 44.58 7.05 24.69
N LEU A 199 44.21 6.06 23.88
CA LEU A 199 44.93 4.78 23.83
C LEU A 199 46.40 4.94 23.43
N THR A 200 46.70 5.69 22.38
CA THR A 200 48.08 6.03 21.99
C THR A 200 48.80 6.84 23.07
N SER A 201 48.07 7.69 23.81
CA SER A 201 48.66 8.42 24.95
C SER A 201 49.04 7.49 26.10
N ILE A 202 48.16 6.54 26.47
CA ILE A 202 48.40 5.54 27.52
C ILE A 202 49.61 4.68 27.14
N LEU A 203 49.62 4.14 25.92
CA LEU A 203 50.70 3.30 25.42
C LEU A 203 52.04 4.06 25.42
N GLY A 204 52.08 5.31 24.94
CA GLY A 204 53.33 6.10 24.92
C GLY A 204 53.89 6.42 26.32
N PHE A 205 53.04 6.66 27.34
CA PHE A 205 53.54 6.83 28.71
C PHE A 205 54.00 5.50 29.34
N LEU A 206 53.32 4.40 29.04
CA LEU A 206 53.76 3.06 29.49
C LEU A 206 55.04 2.61 28.79
N GLU A 207 55.24 2.96 27.51
CA GLU A 207 56.46 2.72 26.73
C GLU A 207 57.66 3.48 27.32
N VAL A 208 57.49 4.78 27.65
CA VAL A 208 58.53 5.57 28.34
C VAL A 208 58.90 4.99 29.71
N ILE A 209 57.95 4.39 30.44
CA ILE A 209 58.24 3.69 31.70
C ILE A 209 58.93 2.34 31.43
N GLN A 210 58.48 1.57 30.44
CA GLN A 210 59.01 0.25 30.10
C GLN A 210 60.43 0.29 29.52
N GLU A 211 60.81 1.38 28.86
CA GLU A 211 62.17 1.62 28.35
C GLU A 211 63.11 2.27 29.39
N ASP A 212 62.66 2.43 30.65
CA ASP A 212 63.38 3.16 31.73
C ASP A 212 63.82 4.60 31.33
N ARG A 213 62.97 5.30 30.57
CA ARG A 213 63.24 6.65 30.03
C ARG A 213 62.69 7.78 30.91
N TYR A 214 62.82 7.63 32.22
CA TYR A 214 62.47 8.62 33.25
C TYR A 214 63.70 8.97 34.11
N GLN A 215 63.73 10.17 34.68
CA GLN A 215 64.85 10.68 35.48
C GLN A 215 64.82 10.17 36.93
N ASP A 216 63.62 10.06 37.52
CA ASP A 216 63.41 9.62 38.89
C ASP A 216 62.02 9.00 39.12
N GLU A 217 61.78 8.50 40.34
CA GLU A 217 60.50 7.90 40.75
C GLU A 217 59.33 8.89 40.73
N VAL A 218 59.58 10.20 40.85
CA VAL A 218 58.54 11.24 40.82
C VAL A 218 58.06 11.44 39.39
N GLU A 219 58.96 11.47 38.41
CA GLU A 219 58.63 11.50 36.99
C GLU A 219 57.93 10.20 36.56
N MET A 220 58.41 9.03 37.02
CA MET A 220 57.73 7.75 36.79
C MET A 220 56.29 7.75 37.33
N ARG A 221 56.08 8.19 38.58
CA ARG A 221 54.74 8.31 39.20
C ARG A 221 53.85 9.31 38.46
N TYR A 222 54.41 10.40 37.95
CA TYR A 222 53.70 11.38 37.13
C TYR A 222 53.22 10.76 35.80
N TYR A 223 54.07 10.00 35.11
CA TYR A 223 53.67 9.26 33.89
C TYR A 223 52.61 8.18 34.17
N ILE A 224 52.74 7.43 35.26
CA ILE A 224 51.71 6.47 35.71
C ILE A 224 50.37 7.18 35.94
N ASN A 225 50.38 8.33 36.62
CA ASN A 225 49.16 9.09 36.90
C ASN A 225 48.50 9.63 35.62
N ILE A 226 49.28 10.09 34.63
CA ILE A 226 48.72 10.48 33.33
C ILE A 226 48.11 9.29 32.59
N ALA A 227 48.78 8.13 32.57
CA ALA A 227 48.25 6.91 31.96
C ALA A 227 46.94 6.45 32.63
N TYR A 228 46.86 6.55 33.96
CA TYR A 228 45.66 6.26 34.74
C TYR A 228 44.50 7.21 34.40
N GLU A 229 44.73 8.52 34.42
CA GLU A 229 43.71 9.53 34.05
C GLU A 229 43.23 9.38 32.60
N LYS A 230 44.13 9.03 31.66
CA LYS A 230 43.72 8.72 30.27
C LYS A 230 42.92 7.43 30.17
N SER A 231 43.19 6.44 31.02
CA SER A 231 42.40 5.20 31.10
C SER A 231 41.00 5.45 31.67
N LEU A 232 40.86 6.31 32.70
CA LEU A 232 39.56 6.73 33.22
C LEU A 232 38.75 7.53 32.20
N ALA A 233 39.40 8.42 31.44
CA ALA A 233 38.74 9.17 30.36
C ALA A 233 38.29 8.25 29.21
N LEU A 234 39.11 7.25 28.83
CA LEU A 234 38.77 6.24 27.84
C LEU A 234 37.57 5.39 28.27
N ARG A 235 37.51 4.98 29.56
CA ARG A 235 36.35 4.24 30.10
C ARG A 235 35.06 5.04 29.98
N ARG A 236 35.04 6.30 30.43
CA ARG A 236 33.85 7.19 30.33
C ARG A 236 33.33 7.29 28.90
N LEU A 237 34.20 7.43 27.90
CA LEU A 237 33.81 7.49 26.49
C LEU A 237 33.15 6.17 26.01
N ILE A 238 33.69 5.02 26.42
CA ILE A 238 33.11 3.71 26.12
C ILE A 238 31.73 3.55 26.79
N ASP A 239 31.60 3.97 28.06
CA ASP A 239 30.36 3.95 28.82
C ASP A 239 29.29 4.84 28.12
N GLU A 240 29.63 6.10 27.80
CA GLU A 240 28.79 7.05 27.05
C GLU A 240 28.33 6.50 25.69
N LEU A 241 29.21 5.84 24.94
CA LEU A 241 28.89 5.24 23.65
C LEU A 241 27.93 4.05 23.78
N PHE A 242 28.12 3.21 24.80
CA PHE A 242 27.24 2.08 25.07
C PHE A 242 25.83 2.56 25.46
N GLU A 243 25.75 3.55 26.35
CA GLU A 243 24.49 4.22 26.71
C GLU A 243 23.79 4.83 25.49
N TYR A 244 24.52 5.58 24.65
CA TYR A 244 23.97 6.17 23.43
C TYR A 244 23.34 5.10 22.51
N THR A 245 24.08 4.01 22.26
CA THR A 245 23.58 2.93 21.40
C THR A 245 22.43 2.15 22.04
N ARG A 246 22.41 1.99 23.37
CA ARG A 246 21.32 1.33 24.11
C ARG A 246 20.00 2.11 23.99
N ILE A 247 20.06 3.43 24.15
CA ILE A 247 18.90 4.34 24.03
C ILE A 247 18.40 4.38 22.57
N ASN A 248 19.30 4.55 21.60
CA ASN A 248 18.93 4.66 20.18
C ASN A 248 18.39 3.34 19.58
N ASN A 249 18.65 2.18 20.21
CA ASN A 249 18.20 0.87 19.72
C ASN A 249 16.85 0.41 20.30
N GLY A 250 16.09 1.29 20.97
CA GLY A 250 14.70 0.99 21.38
C GLY A 250 14.58 -0.01 22.54
N MET A 251 15.55 -0.03 23.46
CA MET A 251 15.42 -0.79 24.71
C MET A 251 14.23 -0.25 25.54
N PRO A 252 13.42 -1.10 26.20
CA PRO A 252 12.32 -0.66 27.06
C PRO A 252 12.82 0.30 28.17
N LEU A 253 12.00 1.32 28.42
CA LEU A 253 12.20 2.36 29.44
C LEU A 253 11.51 1.96 30.74
N GLU A 254 12.11 2.25 31.89
CA GLU A 254 11.45 2.10 33.18
C GLU A 254 10.61 3.34 33.52
N MET A 255 9.55 3.54 32.73
CA MET A 255 8.61 4.67 32.85
C MET A 255 7.85 4.61 34.19
N ASN A 256 8.09 5.60 35.05
CA ASN A 256 7.43 5.75 36.35
C ASN A 256 6.93 7.19 36.53
N GLU A 257 6.04 7.42 37.49
CA GLU A 257 5.70 8.79 37.92
C GLU A 257 6.91 9.42 38.62
N LEU A 258 7.38 10.55 38.10
CA LEU A 258 8.60 11.22 38.55
C LEU A 258 8.35 12.71 38.76
N ASP A 259 8.60 13.19 39.98
CA ASP A 259 8.66 14.62 40.29
C ASP A 259 9.99 15.22 39.81
N ILE A 260 9.91 16.11 38.81
CA ILE A 260 11.08 16.78 38.24
C ILE A 260 11.62 17.87 39.17
N ALA A 261 10.79 18.47 40.04
CA ALA A 261 11.27 19.45 41.01
C ALA A 261 12.15 18.79 42.08
N GLY A 262 11.71 17.65 42.64
CA GLY A 262 12.51 16.82 43.54
C GLY A 262 13.81 16.31 42.88
N LEU A 263 13.74 15.80 41.65
CA LEU A 263 14.90 15.35 40.88
C LEU A 263 15.97 16.44 40.73
N ILE A 264 15.56 17.61 40.22
CA ILE A 264 16.46 18.75 40.00
C ILE A 264 16.97 19.34 41.31
N GLY A 265 16.17 19.30 42.38
CA GLY A 265 16.58 19.65 43.74
C GLY A 265 17.75 18.77 44.22
N GLN A 266 17.58 17.45 44.17
CA GLN A 266 18.63 16.49 44.57
C GLN A 266 19.93 16.67 43.76
N LEU A 267 19.83 16.82 42.43
CA LEU A 267 20.99 17.09 41.57
C LEU A 267 21.65 18.44 41.89
N SER A 268 20.86 19.46 42.25
CA SER A 268 21.40 20.76 42.65
C SER A 268 22.21 20.69 43.95
N GLU A 269 21.80 19.84 44.90
CA GLU A 269 22.55 19.58 46.13
C GLU A 269 23.82 18.75 45.88
N GLU A 270 23.73 17.67 45.09
CA GLU A 270 24.87 16.80 44.76
C GLU A 270 26.02 17.56 44.05
N PHE A 271 25.68 18.52 43.20
CA PHE A 271 26.68 19.35 42.51
C PHE A 271 27.23 20.53 43.34
N VAL A 272 26.79 20.76 44.59
CA VAL A 272 27.34 21.84 45.44
C VAL A 272 28.87 21.74 45.59
N PRO A 273 29.47 20.61 46.00
CA PRO A 273 30.93 20.54 46.17
C PRO A 273 31.69 20.75 44.85
N ILE A 274 31.11 20.35 43.71
CA ILE A 274 31.72 20.51 42.39
C ILE A 274 31.67 21.99 41.96
N THR A 275 30.54 22.67 42.20
CA THR A 275 30.40 24.10 41.90
C THR A 275 31.23 24.99 42.81
N GLU A 276 31.30 24.71 44.11
CA GLU A 276 32.16 25.46 45.04
C GLU A 276 33.65 25.33 44.67
N ASN A 277 34.13 24.12 44.34
CA ASN A 277 35.50 23.92 43.82
C ASN A 277 35.75 24.62 42.47
N ALA A 278 34.70 24.90 41.68
CA ALA A 278 34.78 25.70 40.46
C ALA A 278 34.67 27.22 40.69
N GLY A 279 34.42 27.67 41.93
CA GLY A 279 34.17 29.08 42.27
C GLY A 279 32.77 29.57 41.85
N MET A 280 31.82 28.66 41.71
CA MET A 280 30.47 28.88 41.20
C MET A 280 29.37 28.57 42.24
N LYS A 281 28.13 28.99 41.98
CA LYS A 281 26.94 28.60 42.76
C LYS A 281 25.74 28.31 41.87
N ILE A 282 24.97 27.27 42.22
CA ILE A 282 23.65 27.01 41.63
C ILE A 282 22.60 27.91 42.31
N ARG A 283 21.63 28.40 41.53
CA ARG A 283 20.43 29.10 42.00
C ARG A 283 19.22 28.41 41.40
N LEU A 284 18.51 27.65 42.22
CA LEU A 284 17.30 26.93 41.83
C LEU A 284 16.06 27.81 42.08
N ASN A 285 15.21 27.93 41.06
CA ASN A 285 14.00 28.75 41.04
C ASN A 285 12.83 27.89 40.54
N ILE A 286 11.88 27.58 41.43
CA ILE A 286 10.78 26.67 41.15
C ILE A 286 9.48 27.46 41.28
N GLN A 287 8.70 27.52 40.19
CA GLN A 287 7.35 28.08 40.17
C GLN A 287 6.40 27.18 41.00
N GLU A 288 5.30 27.71 41.54
CA GLU A 288 4.24 26.84 42.10
C GLU A 288 3.53 26.07 40.97
N GLY A 289 3.46 24.73 41.10
CA GLY A 289 2.89 23.81 40.11
C GLY A 289 3.04 22.34 40.53
N ASP A 290 2.46 21.42 39.76
CA ASP A 290 2.69 19.97 39.90
C ASP A 290 3.62 19.50 38.78
N PHE A 291 4.83 19.05 39.14
CA PHE A 291 5.94 18.81 38.22
C PHE A 291 6.15 17.33 37.90
N LYS A 292 5.09 16.53 38.01
CA LYS A 292 5.07 15.10 37.71
C LYS A 292 4.99 14.82 36.21
N ILE A 293 5.86 13.95 35.73
CA ILE A 293 5.77 13.34 34.40
C ILE A 293 5.95 11.82 34.49
N GLN A 294 5.53 11.10 33.44
CA GLN A 294 5.88 9.69 33.26
C GLN A 294 7.25 9.60 32.58
N ALA A 295 8.27 9.09 33.27
CA ALA A 295 9.63 9.01 32.75
C ALA A 295 10.52 7.96 33.46
N ASP A 296 11.60 7.58 32.78
CA ASP A 296 12.74 6.88 33.36
C ASP A 296 13.65 7.88 34.09
N GLY A 297 13.57 7.87 35.43
CA GLY A 297 14.35 8.76 36.28
C GLY A 297 15.85 8.56 36.18
N GLY A 298 16.33 7.33 35.93
CA GLY A 298 17.74 7.01 35.80
C GLY A 298 18.37 7.61 34.54
N LEU A 299 17.60 7.66 33.44
CA LEU A 299 17.99 8.38 32.23
C LEU A 299 17.91 9.89 32.42
N LEU A 300 16.84 10.41 33.04
CA LEU A 300 16.72 11.86 33.24
C LEU A 300 17.77 12.44 34.20
N VAL A 301 18.21 11.70 35.22
CA VAL A 301 19.43 12.02 36.01
C VAL A 301 20.58 12.36 35.05
N ARG A 302 20.96 11.43 34.16
CA ARG A 302 22.10 11.61 33.26
C ARG A 302 21.91 12.72 32.24
N ALA A 303 20.68 12.97 31.79
CA ALA A 303 20.39 14.09 30.91
C ALA A 303 20.69 15.44 31.60
N TYR A 304 20.29 15.59 32.86
CA TYR A 304 20.55 16.82 33.61
C TYR A 304 21.98 16.93 34.15
N GLU A 305 22.60 15.83 34.60
CA GLU A 305 24.04 15.78 34.93
C GLU A 305 24.89 16.32 33.76
N ASN A 306 24.60 15.88 32.53
CA ASN A 306 25.30 16.34 31.33
C ASN A 306 25.12 17.85 31.09
N ILE A 307 23.92 18.40 31.29
CA ILE A 307 23.69 19.85 31.13
C ILE A 307 24.40 20.64 32.24
N ILE A 308 24.30 20.20 33.50
CA ILE A 308 24.94 20.85 34.66
C ILE A 308 26.47 20.79 34.54
N ALA A 309 27.06 19.66 34.14
CA ALA A 309 28.50 19.53 33.90
C ALA A 309 28.98 20.47 32.79
N ASN A 310 28.23 20.63 31.69
CA ASN A 310 28.53 21.62 30.65
C ASN A 310 28.40 23.07 31.19
N ALA A 311 27.36 23.35 31.97
CA ALA A 311 27.17 24.66 32.61
C ALA A 311 28.34 25.03 33.54
N ILE A 312 28.88 24.07 34.28
CA ILE A 312 30.09 24.23 35.11
C ILE A 312 31.35 24.37 34.26
N GLN A 313 31.51 23.57 33.19
CA GLN A 313 32.71 23.63 32.36
C GLN A 313 32.85 24.98 31.66
N TYR A 314 31.78 25.50 31.07
CA TYR A 314 31.80 26.72 30.26
C TYR A 314 31.34 27.99 31.00
N GLY A 315 30.70 27.87 32.17
CA GLY A 315 30.16 29.00 32.95
C GLY A 315 31.09 29.59 34.03
N LYS A 316 32.32 29.10 34.18
CA LYS A 316 33.22 29.48 35.30
C LYS A 316 33.45 30.99 35.43
N ALA A 317 33.51 31.71 34.31
CA ALA A 317 33.73 33.15 34.30
C ALA A 317 32.61 33.94 34.99
N GLY A 318 31.35 33.53 34.81
CA GLY A 318 30.18 34.24 35.33
C GLY A 318 29.65 33.72 36.68
N LYS A 319 30.26 32.68 37.27
CA LYS A 319 30.08 32.22 38.66
C LYS A 319 28.69 31.69 39.07
N TYR A 320 27.68 31.76 38.21
CA TYR A 320 26.33 31.28 38.51
C TYR A 320 25.84 30.26 37.49
N ILE A 321 25.00 29.35 37.97
CA ILE A 321 24.13 28.49 37.15
C ILE A 321 22.72 28.72 37.68
N ASP A 322 21.83 29.22 36.84
CA ASP A 322 20.43 29.44 37.19
C ASP A 322 19.60 28.30 36.63
N ILE A 323 18.71 27.74 37.44
CA ILE A 323 17.84 26.64 37.05
C ILE A 323 16.39 27.08 37.32
N ASP A 324 15.65 27.39 36.26
CA ASP A 324 14.21 27.68 36.33
C ASP A 324 13.41 26.39 36.07
N ILE A 325 12.45 26.07 36.93
CA ILE A 325 11.40 25.09 36.66
C ILE A 325 10.07 25.84 36.58
N THR A 326 9.39 25.69 35.44
CA THR A 326 8.18 26.44 35.08
C THR A 326 7.16 25.56 34.38
N GLN A 327 5.89 25.94 34.44
CA GLN A 327 4.80 25.26 33.72
C GLN A 327 4.18 26.22 32.70
N ASP A 328 4.10 25.77 31.44
CA ASP A 328 3.58 26.51 30.29
C ASP A 328 2.41 25.70 29.68
N GLY A 329 1.23 25.87 30.28
CA GLY A 329 0.06 25.02 30.02
C GLY A 329 0.29 23.56 30.42
N ASP A 330 0.10 22.63 29.49
CA ASP A 330 0.36 21.20 29.68
C ASP A 330 1.85 20.83 29.63
N MET A 331 2.74 21.79 29.34
CA MET A 331 4.18 21.53 29.18
C MET A 331 4.97 21.96 30.41
N LEU A 332 5.65 20.99 31.03
CA LEU A 332 6.70 21.23 32.01
C LEU A 332 7.95 21.72 31.29
N ALA A 333 8.57 22.81 31.75
CA ALA A 333 9.77 23.38 31.17
C ALA A 333 10.88 23.58 32.23
N VAL A 334 12.03 22.94 32.03
CA VAL A 334 13.24 23.14 32.85
C VAL A 334 14.29 23.88 32.01
N ARG A 335 14.76 25.02 32.51
CA ARG A 335 15.80 25.83 31.88
C ARG A 335 17.03 25.89 32.77
N ILE A 336 18.18 25.45 32.25
CA ILE A 336 19.48 25.57 32.91
C ILE A 336 20.29 26.61 32.15
N GLN A 337 20.68 27.70 32.81
CA GLN A 337 21.38 28.85 32.24
C GLN A 337 22.73 29.09 32.91
N ASN A 338 23.78 29.26 32.10
CA ASN A 338 25.14 29.53 32.56
C ASN A 338 25.71 30.81 31.91
N TYR A 339 26.60 31.46 32.65
CA TYR A 339 27.20 32.75 32.27
C TYR A 339 28.67 32.56 31.89
N GLY A 340 28.97 32.59 30.59
CA GLY A 340 30.29 32.28 30.04
C GLY A 340 30.41 32.66 28.56
N ASP A 341 31.37 32.06 27.86
CA ASP A 341 31.59 32.35 26.45
C ASP A 341 30.39 31.92 25.56
N PRO A 342 30.00 32.76 24.58
CA PRO A 342 28.85 32.47 23.73
C PRO A 342 29.16 31.39 22.69
N ILE A 343 28.21 30.46 22.50
CA ILE A 343 28.21 29.54 21.36
C ILE A 343 27.92 30.35 20.10
N PRO A 344 28.77 30.29 19.04
CA PRO A 344 28.52 31.03 17.81
C PRO A 344 27.23 30.58 17.11
N GLU A 345 26.49 31.53 16.52
CA GLU A 345 25.20 31.27 15.87
C GLU A 345 25.25 30.22 14.75
N ARG A 346 26.38 30.13 14.05
CA ARG A 346 26.66 29.10 13.02
C ARG A 346 26.90 27.69 13.58
N ASP A 347 27.23 27.59 14.87
CA ASP A 347 27.62 26.34 15.54
C ASP A 347 26.46 25.81 16.42
N LEU A 348 25.60 26.72 16.92
CA LEU A 348 24.38 26.46 17.69
C LEU A 348 23.45 25.35 17.13
N PRO A 349 23.17 25.25 15.81
CA PRO A 349 22.31 24.19 15.27
C PRO A 349 22.85 22.77 15.45
N PHE A 350 24.17 22.63 15.62
CA PHE A 350 24.89 21.36 15.57
C PHE A 350 25.37 20.89 16.95
N ILE A 351 25.17 21.66 18.03
CA ILE A 351 25.70 21.30 19.37
C ILE A 351 25.09 20.03 19.99
N PHE A 352 23.98 19.54 19.43
CA PHE A 352 23.37 18.26 19.80
C PHE A 352 23.73 17.11 18.85
N ASP A 353 24.57 17.37 17.83
CA ASP A 353 25.09 16.33 16.94
C ASP A 353 26.27 15.58 17.58
N ARG A 354 26.40 14.31 17.22
CA ARG A 354 27.38 13.39 17.83
C ARG A 354 28.82 13.82 17.51
N PHE A 355 29.66 13.86 18.54
CA PHE A 355 31.06 14.33 18.48
C PHE A 355 31.23 15.81 18.09
N TYR A 356 30.14 16.59 18.00
CA TYR A 356 30.24 18.00 17.64
C TYR A 356 30.87 18.80 18.78
N ARG A 357 31.85 19.65 18.42
CA ARG A 357 32.56 20.55 19.34
C ARG A 357 32.83 21.88 18.64
N VAL A 358 32.49 22.98 19.32
CA VAL A 358 32.79 24.36 18.88
C VAL A 358 34.32 24.57 18.76
N GLU A 359 35.07 24.04 19.73
CA GLU A 359 36.53 24.02 19.69
C GLU A 359 37.04 22.83 18.86
N ARG A 360 37.61 23.11 17.69
CA ARG A 360 38.25 22.10 16.82
C ARG A 360 39.63 21.64 17.30
N SER A 361 40.29 22.43 18.16
CA SER A 361 41.58 22.09 18.75
C SER A 361 41.41 21.19 19.97
N ARG A 362 42.18 20.08 20.04
CA ARG A 362 42.21 19.16 21.20
C ARG A 362 43.00 19.75 22.36
N SER A 363 42.51 20.86 22.91
CA SER A 363 43.04 21.45 24.14
C SER A 363 42.93 20.42 25.27
N LYS A 364 43.97 20.31 26.12
CA LYS A 364 43.96 19.38 27.26
C LYS A 364 43.02 19.82 28.39
N GLN A 365 42.45 21.03 28.33
CA GLN A 365 41.65 21.63 29.40
C GLN A 365 40.12 21.48 29.21
N THR A 366 39.64 21.40 27.96
CA THR A 366 38.21 21.35 27.61
C THR A 366 37.77 19.94 27.20
N GLY A 367 38.07 18.95 28.06
CA GLY A 367 38.12 17.51 27.75
C GLY A 367 36.78 16.77 27.59
N GLY A 368 35.76 17.35 26.95
CA GLY A 368 34.49 16.65 26.66
C GLY A 368 34.54 15.72 25.44
N THR A 369 33.75 14.64 25.45
CA THR A 369 33.62 13.65 24.36
C THR A 369 32.87 14.16 23.12
N GLY A 370 32.03 15.20 23.29
CA GLY A 370 31.03 15.59 22.28
C GLY A 370 29.84 14.63 22.18
N LEU A 371 29.66 13.70 23.13
CA LEU A 371 28.48 12.82 23.21
C LEU A 371 27.44 13.31 24.21
N GLY A 372 27.82 13.95 25.32
CA GLY A 372 26.90 14.31 26.42
C GLY A 372 25.63 15.07 25.99
N LEU A 373 25.72 16.09 25.13
CA LEU A 373 24.55 16.82 24.62
C LEU A 373 23.70 15.98 23.63
N ALA A 374 24.33 15.12 22.84
CA ALA A 374 23.62 14.20 21.94
C ALA A 374 22.87 13.11 22.74
N ILE A 375 23.48 12.56 23.80
CA ILE A 375 22.86 11.64 24.75
C ILE A 375 21.68 12.34 25.45
N THR A 376 21.89 13.55 25.96
CA THR A 376 20.83 14.38 26.58
C THR A 376 19.65 14.56 25.63
N LYS A 377 19.90 14.92 24.37
CA LYS A 377 18.86 15.06 23.35
C LYS A 377 18.12 13.75 23.11
N SER A 378 18.81 12.63 22.88
CA SER A 378 18.16 11.33 22.66
C SER A 378 17.34 10.87 23.87
N ILE A 379 17.78 11.13 25.10
CA ILE A 379 16.99 10.85 26.31
C ILE A 379 15.70 11.69 26.32
N VAL A 380 15.79 12.99 26.05
CA VAL A 380 14.61 13.89 26.04
C VAL A 380 13.63 13.52 24.92
N GLU A 381 14.12 13.22 23.71
CA GLU A 381 13.28 12.82 22.56
C GLU A 381 12.59 11.46 22.78
N VAL A 382 13.28 10.49 23.39
CA VAL A 382 12.70 9.18 23.74
C VAL A 382 11.61 9.29 24.82
N HIS A 383 11.71 10.30 25.70
CA HIS A 383 10.64 10.69 26.63
C HIS A 383 9.53 11.56 26.01
N ARG A 384 9.49 11.68 24.67
CA ARG A 384 8.55 12.54 23.90
C ARG A 384 8.65 14.03 24.24
N GLY A 385 9.74 14.45 24.88
CA GLY A 385 10.06 15.85 25.12
C GLY A 385 10.83 16.49 23.97
N CYS A 386 11.14 17.77 24.11
CA CYS A 386 12.09 18.47 23.22
C CYS A 386 13.15 19.22 24.03
N ILE A 387 14.39 19.26 23.55
CA ILE A 387 15.44 20.12 24.07
C ILE A 387 15.80 21.22 23.06
N THR A 388 16.00 22.42 23.57
CA THR A 388 16.47 23.57 22.78
C THR A 388 17.65 24.26 23.48
N ALA A 389 18.44 25.01 22.72
CA ALA A 389 19.50 25.84 23.26
C ALA A 389 19.41 27.26 22.68
N ARG A 390 19.76 28.25 23.50
CA ARG A 390 19.96 29.64 23.09
C ARG A 390 21.28 30.10 23.67
N SER A 391 22.07 30.87 22.91
CA SER A 391 23.31 31.46 23.41
C SER A 391 23.42 32.91 22.98
N SER A 392 24.06 33.71 23.83
CA SER A 392 24.19 35.15 23.67
C SER A 392 25.44 35.63 24.43
N ARG A 393 25.89 36.86 24.15
CA ARG A 393 26.98 37.50 24.91
C ARG A 393 26.68 37.75 26.40
N LYS A 394 25.48 37.39 26.89
CA LYS A 394 25.08 37.50 28.30
C LYS A 394 25.08 36.14 29.00
N ALA A 395 24.46 35.15 28.37
CA ALA A 395 24.30 33.80 28.91
C ALA A 395 24.02 32.78 27.79
N THR A 396 24.25 31.51 28.11
CA THR A 396 23.79 30.33 27.36
C THR A 396 22.74 29.60 28.19
N SER A 397 21.64 29.19 27.58
CA SER A 397 20.53 28.51 28.25
C SER A 397 20.11 27.26 27.46
N PHE A 398 20.08 26.12 28.13
CA PHE A 398 19.48 24.88 27.65
C PHE A 398 18.09 24.74 28.26
N GLU A 399 17.09 24.39 27.47
CA GLU A 399 15.68 24.36 27.87
C GLU A 399 15.02 23.08 27.36
N THR A 400 14.68 22.18 28.29
CA THR A 400 13.91 20.96 28.05
C THR A 400 12.41 21.21 28.26
N ARG A 401 11.56 20.54 27.49
CA ARG A 401 10.10 20.49 27.70
C ARG A 401 9.57 19.06 27.67
N PHE A 402 8.60 18.75 28.52
CA PHE A 402 7.89 17.48 28.60
C PHE A 402 6.39 17.71 28.79
N SER A 403 5.53 16.77 28.37
CA SER A 403 4.08 16.88 28.59
C SER A 403 3.67 16.29 29.94
N ILE A 404 2.81 17.00 30.65
CA ILE A 404 2.22 16.62 31.95
C ILE A 404 0.92 15.82 31.75
N SER A 405 0.18 16.05 30.65
CA SER A 405 -1.24 15.66 30.53
C SER A 405 -1.52 14.16 30.36
N VAL A 406 -0.50 13.30 30.35
CA VAL A 406 -0.63 11.82 30.33
C VAL A 406 -1.34 11.29 31.59
N LEU A 407 -1.29 12.01 32.72
CA LEU A 407 -1.90 11.59 34.00
C LEU A 407 -3.43 11.76 34.08
N ASN A 408 -4.04 12.67 33.31
CA ASN A 408 -5.46 13.06 33.52
C ASN A 408 -6.47 12.09 32.87
N GLN A 409 -6.14 11.51 31.72
CA GLN A 409 -7.08 10.68 30.94
C GLN A 409 -7.57 9.42 31.68
N ALA A 410 -6.84 8.95 32.70
CA ALA A 410 -7.24 7.81 33.52
C ALA A 410 -8.36 8.14 34.54
N HIS A 411 -8.57 9.41 34.90
CA HIS A 411 -9.54 9.81 35.93
C HIS A 411 -10.89 10.29 35.38
N GLU A 412 -10.95 10.78 34.14
CA GLU A 412 -12.20 11.25 33.53
C GLU A 412 -13.05 10.09 32.98
N ALA A 413 -12.41 9.07 32.41
CA ALA A 413 -13.05 7.87 31.85
C ALA A 413 -13.84 7.02 32.87
N VAL A 414 -13.75 7.33 34.17
CA VAL A 414 -14.49 6.65 35.25
C VAL A 414 -15.75 7.43 35.65
N ARG A 415 -15.95 8.67 35.18
CA ARG A 415 -17.06 9.54 35.62
C ARG A 415 -18.24 9.63 34.66
N GLU A 416 -18.06 9.37 33.37
CA GLU A 416 -19.15 9.48 32.38
C GLU A 416 -20.08 8.25 32.35
N THR A 417 -19.61 7.10 32.84
CA THR A 417 -20.33 5.81 32.77
C THR A 417 -21.61 5.76 33.62
N ASP A 418 -21.67 6.51 34.72
CA ASP A 418 -22.71 6.40 35.75
C ASP A 418 -24.00 7.21 35.47
N GLN A 419 -24.10 7.92 34.33
CA GLN A 419 -25.19 8.90 34.10
C GLN A 419 -26.10 8.64 32.88
N HIS A 420 -25.94 7.55 32.11
CA HIS A 420 -26.68 7.36 30.85
C HIS A 420 -27.47 6.03 30.69
N GLU A 421 -27.67 5.25 31.75
CA GLU A 421 -28.71 4.20 31.78
C GLU A 421 -29.82 4.52 32.81
N ILE A 422 -30.94 5.07 32.32
CA ILE A 422 -32.33 4.83 32.79
C ILE A 422 -33.30 5.69 31.92
N GLU A 423 -34.51 5.17 31.68
CA GLU A 423 -35.58 5.71 30.80
C GLU A 423 -35.35 5.59 29.28
N GLN A 424 -36.32 5.21 28.43
CA GLN A 424 -37.65 4.60 28.64
C GLN A 424 -38.08 3.88 27.32
N ILE A 425 -38.87 2.80 27.40
CA ILE A 425 -39.54 2.15 26.24
C ILE A 425 -40.99 1.82 26.62
N PRO A 426 -42.01 2.26 25.85
CA PRO A 426 -42.96 1.28 25.31
C PRO A 426 -43.56 1.59 23.91
N THR A 427 -43.32 0.67 22.97
CA THR A 427 -44.34 -0.07 22.20
C THR A 427 -45.48 0.65 21.43
N THR A 428 -45.55 0.46 20.10
CA THR A 428 -46.73 -0.16 19.41
C THR A 428 -46.55 -0.35 17.88
N LEU A 429 -47.23 -1.36 17.33
CA LEU A 429 -47.41 -1.70 15.90
C LEU A 429 -48.70 -2.57 15.80
N PRO A 430 -49.30 -2.81 14.62
CA PRO A 430 -49.77 -1.89 13.56
C PRO A 430 -51.26 -2.15 13.18
N GLU A 431 -51.87 -1.45 12.21
CA GLU A 431 -52.86 -2.11 11.31
C GLU A 431 -53.13 -1.45 9.94
N LYS A 432 -54.07 -2.03 9.17
CA LYS A 432 -54.28 -1.91 7.71
C LYS A 432 -55.26 -0.78 7.31
N GLY A 433 -55.24 -0.33 6.06
CA GLY A 433 -56.29 0.54 5.48
C GLY A 433 -56.29 0.66 3.95
N LEU A 434 -57.43 0.37 3.32
CA LEU A 434 -57.68 0.36 1.85
C LEU A 434 -57.61 1.75 1.16
N ALA A 435 -57.40 1.74 -0.16
CA ALA A 435 -57.51 2.90 -1.08
C ALA A 435 -58.89 2.88 -1.83
N PRO A 436 -59.09 3.52 -3.01
CA PRO A 436 -58.70 4.85 -3.54
C PRO A 436 -59.89 5.68 -4.13
N LYS A 437 -59.67 6.97 -4.47
CA LYS A 437 -60.42 7.78 -5.49
C LYS A 437 -59.53 8.99 -5.90
N LYS A 438 -59.28 9.42 -7.16
CA LYS A 438 -59.84 9.28 -8.53
C LYS A 438 -60.69 10.49 -8.98
N GLY A 439 -60.21 11.22 -10.01
CA GLY A 439 -60.82 12.40 -10.66
C GLY A 439 -59.76 13.51 -10.89
N ILE A 440 -59.05 13.69 -12.02
CA ILE A 440 -59.31 13.65 -13.49
C ILE A 440 -59.81 15.02 -14.04
N PHE A 441 -59.49 15.27 -15.33
CA PHE A 441 -59.85 16.38 -16.26
C PHE A 441 -58.83 17.52 -16.39
N HIS A 442 -58.54 18.13 -17.56
CA HIS A 442 -58.53 17.75 -19.01
C HIS A 442 -58.00 18.99 -19.81
N GLN A 443 -57.76 19.06 -21.13
CA GLN A 443 -57.92 18.24 -22.36
C GLN A 443 -56.80 18.71 -23.36
N GLU A 444 -56.61 18.39 -24.65
CA GLU A 444 -57.23 17.53 -25.69
C GLU A 444 -56.16 17.26 -26.78
N ARG A 445 -56.17 16.10 -27.47
CA ARG A 445 -55.78 16.01 -28.90
C ARG A 445 -56.70 15.06 -29.66
N ARG A 446 -57.13 15.50 -30.86
CA ARG A 446 -58.22 14.89 -31.64
C ARG A 446 -57.78 13.69 -32.47
N LEU A 447 -58.75 12.83 -32.77
CA LEU A 447 -58.63 11.78 -33.78
C LEU A 447 -58.48 12.38 -35.19
N PHE A 448 -57.66 11.73 -36.01
CA PHE A 448 -57.87 11.64 -37.45
C PHE A 448 -57.60 10.20 -37.88
N GLN A 449 -58.54 9.59 -38.61
CA GLN A 449 -58.31 8.31 -39.28
C GLN A 449 -57.41 8.53 -40.51
N PRO A 450 -56.64 7.50 -40.89
CA PRO A 450 -56.81 6.97 -42.23
C PRO A 450 -57.21 5.49 -42.24
N ARG A 451 -57.84 5.06 -43.34
CA ARG A 451 -58.24 3.66 -43.56
C ARG A 451 -57.01 2.76 -43.73
N ILE A 452 -57.15 1.52 -43.27
CA ILE A 452 -56.14 0.47 -43.41
C ILE A 452 -55.94 0.11 -44.89
N ALA A 453 -54.74 0.35 -45.42
CA ALA A 453 -54.26 -0.23 -46.67
C ALA A 453 -53.42 -1.48 -46.35
N ALA A 454 -54.07 -2.64 -46.26
CA ALA A 454 -53.47 -3.90 -45.80
C ALA A 454 -52.55 -4.55 -46.85
N VAL A 455 -51.39 -3.93 -47.12
CA VAL A 455 -50.38 -4.43 -48.08
C VAL A 455 -48.99 -4.62 -47.46
N PRO A 456 -48.43 -3.68 -46.65
CA PRO A 456 -47.06 -3.84 -46.11
C PRO A 456 -46.90 -5.02 -45.16
N MET A 457 -47.97 -5.37 -44.44
CA MET A 457 -48.00 -6.46 -43.45
C MET A 457 -47.70 -7.83 -44.08
N ILE A 458 -48.18 -8.05 -45.32
CA ILE A 458 -47.99 -9.33 -46.03
C ILE A 458 -46.52 -9.51 -46.45
N VAL A 459 -45.84 -8.44 -46.87
CA VAL A 459 -44.41 -8.47 -47.22
C VAL A 459 -43.56 -8.79 -45.99
N LEU A 460 -43.88 -8.18 -44.84
CA LEU A 460 -43.23 -8.50 -43.56
C LEU A 460 -43.50 -9.96 -43.13
N LEU A 461 -44.72 -10.47 -43.29
CA LEU A 461 -45.06 -11.85 -42.97
C LEU A 461 -44.30 -12.86 -43.84
N VAL A 462 -44.15 -12.58 -45.15
CA VAL A 462 -43.37 -13.42 -46.08
C VAL A 462 -41.88 -13.39 -45.75
N CYS A 463 -41.30 -12.21 -45.46
CA CYS A 463 -39.92 -12.13 -44.98
C CYS A 463 -39.72 -12.88 -43.64
N ALA A 464 -40.67 -12.80 -42.72
CA ALA A 464 -40.63 -13.55 -41.47
C ALA A 464 -40.67 -15.07 -41.70
N LEU A 465 -41.56 -15.56 -42.57
CA LEU A 465 -41.66 -16.98 -42.94
C LEU A 465 -40.38 -17.53 -43.58
N VAL A 466 -39.76 -16.78 -44.51
CA VAL A 466 -38.49 -17.17 -45.14
C VAL A 466 -37.35 -17.23 -44.11
N LEU A 467 -37.30 -16.29 -43.15
CA LEU A 467 -36.32 -16.30 -42.07
C LEU A 467 -36.58 -17.43 -41.04
N PHE A 468 -37.83 -17.81 -40.80
CA PHE A 468 -38.18 -18.89 -39.87
C PHE A 468 -37.89 -20.28 -40.45
N SER A 469 -38.07 -20.46 -41.76
CA SER A 469 -37.93 -21.76 -42.44
C SER A 469 -36.50 -22.33 -42.45
N PHE A 470 -35.47 -21.56 -42.09
CA PHE A 470 -34.08 -22.02 -42.04
C PHE A 470 -33.55 -22.34 -40.64
N LYS A 471 -34.34 -22.14 -39.56
CA LYS A 471 -33.86 -22.23 -38.18
C LYS A 471 -34.33 -23.50 -37.45
N ASN A 472 -33.96 -24.68 -37.96
CA ASN A 472 -34.33 -25.96 -37.31
C ASN A 472 -33.21 -27.02 -37.25
N SER A 473 -31.93 -26.60 -37.23
CA SER A 473 -30.78 -27.54 -37.16
C SER A 473 -29.63 -27.11 -36.23
N PHE A 474 -29.61 -25.87 -35.73
CA PHE A 474 -28.45 -25.32 -34.99
C PHE A 474 -28.70 -24.91 -33.53
N THR A 475 -29.94 -25.03 -33.02
CA THR A 475 -30.29 -24.58 -31.65
C THR A 475 -30.55 -25.70 -30.65
N SER A 476 -30.71 -26.96 -31.08
CA SER A 476 -30.91 -28.11 -30.19
C SER A 476 -29.61 -28.56 -29.49
N ASN A 477 -28.49 -28.56 -30.21
CA ASN A 477 -27.20 -29.08 -29.71
C ASN A 477 -26.45 -28.15 -28.72
N LEU A 478 -26.91 -26.92 -28.50
CA LEU A 478 -26.22 -25.93 -27.66
C LEU A 478 -26.92 -25.65 -26.32
N VAL A 479 -28.20 -26.00 -26.19
CA VAL A 479 -28.95 -25.88 -24.91
C VAL A 479 -28.82 -27.15 -24.06
N ALA A 480 -28.66 -28.32 -24.69
CA ALA A 480 -28.58 -29.62 -24.01
C ALA A 480 -27.24 -29.92 -23.32
N LYS A 481 -26.32 -28.95 -23.17
CA LYS A 481 -24.94 -29.18 -22.68
C LYS A 481 -24.39 -28.15 -21.68
N LEU A 482 -25.22 -27.23 -21.16
CA LEU A 482 -24.78 -26.21 -20.18
C LEU A 482 -25.01 -26.51 -18.68
N PRO A 483 -26.02 -27.28 -18.22
CA PRO A 483 -26.31 -27.42 -16.78
C PRO A 483 -25.48 -28.53 -16.10
N ALA A 484 -24.17 -28.61 -16.41
CA ALA A 484 -23.29 -29.69 -15.94
C ALA A 484 -21.85 -29.24 -15.61
N ILE A 485 -21.62 -27.93 -15.42
CA ILE A 485 -20.29 -27.35 -15.15
C ILE A 485 -20.27 -26.53 -13.84
N PHE A 486 -21.42 -26.37 -13.18
CA PHE A 486 -21.53 -25.74 -11.87
C PHE A 486 -22.11 -26.73 -10.85
N SER A 487 -21.24 -27.36 -10.07
CA SER A 487 -21.56 -27.93 -8.77
C SER A 487 -20.68 -27.24 -7.75
N GLU A 488 -21.28 -26.68 -6.71
CA GLU A 488 -20.58 -26.23 -5.52
C GLU A 488 -20.27 -27.43 -4.60
N ASN A 489 -19.56 -27.16 -3.50
CA ASN A 489 -19.31 -28.04 -2.36
C ASN A 489 -18.37 -29.24 -2.58
N ASP A 490 -17.07 -28.98 -2.41
CA ASP A 490 -16.12 -29.95 -1.86
C ASP A 490 -15.25 -29.25 -0.79
N ALA A 491 -15.76 -29.19 0.44
CA ALA A 491 -15.03 -28.72 1.62
C ALA A 491 -14.56 -29.95 2.42
N PRO A 492 -13.24 -30.20 2.56
CA PRO A 492 -12.76 -31.44 3.16
C PRO A 492 -13.03 -31.51 4.67
N THR A 493 -13.61 -32.64 5.10
CA THR A 493 -14.09 -32.88 6.46
C THR A 493 -12.96 -32.95 7.49
N LEU A 494 -13.18 -32.36 8.68
CA LEU A 494 -12.27 -32.51 9.82
C LEU A 494 -12.33 -33.92 10.42
N ILE A 495 -11.17 -34.48 10.76
CA ILE A 495 -11.02 -35.75 11.50
C ILE A 495 -10.57 -35.43 12.93
N PRO A 496 -11.20 -35.98 13.98
CA PRO A 496 -10.83 -35.70 15.38
C PRO A 496 -9.52 -36.37 15.80
N THR A 497 -8.91 -35.82 16.85
CA THR A 497 -7.52 -36.10 17.27
C THR A 497 -7.32 -37.40 18.05
N SER A 498 -6.22 -38.10 17.78
CA SER A 498 -5.41 -38.77 18.83
C SER A 498 -3.99 -39.05 18.32
N GLY A 499 -2.99 -38.94 19.20
CA GLY A 499 -1.60 -39.31 18.91
C GLY A 499 -0.58 -38.24 19.32
N ASN A 500 0.04 -38.42 20.49
CA ASN A 500 1.26 -37.68 20.84
C ASN A 500 2.40 -38.18 19.95
N ASN A 501 2.89 -37.32 19.05
CA ASN A 501 4.21 -37.41 18.45
C ASN A 501 4.69 -35.98 18.21
N GLU A 502 5.68 -35.55 18.98
CA GLU A 502 6.21 -34.19 18.93
C GLU A 502 7.13 -34.05 17.71
N MET A 503 6.65 -33.39 16.65
CA MET A 503 7.59 -32.52 15.94
C MET A 503 8.02 -31.44 16.93
N THR A 504 9.32 -31.12 16.92
CA THR A 504 9.85 -29.91 17.57
C THR A 504 9.01 -28.72 17.11
N LEU A 505 8.25 -28.13 18.05
CA LEU A 505 7.31 -27.05 17.77
C LEU A 505 8.02 -25.89 17.06
N ILE A 506 7.79 -25.73 15.74
CA ILE A 506 8.03 -24.47 15.04
C ILE A 506 6.88 -23.52 15.42
N THR A 507 6.83 -23.16 16.71
CA THR A 507 5.84 -22.23 17.23
C THR A 507 6.47 -20.87 17.38
N GLY A 508 6.12 -19.96 16.47
CA GLY A 508 5.78 -18.62 16.93
C GLY A 508 4.64 -18.76 17.95
N LYS A 509 4.95 -18.54 19.23
CA LYS A 509 3.94 -18.12 20.19
C LYS A 509 3.66 -16.65 19.88
N THR A 510 2.42 -16.32 19.56
CA THR A 510 2.04 -14.90 19.48
C THR A 510 1.99 -14.32 20.90
N ASP A 511 2.24 -13.02 20.99
CA ASP A 511 1.97 -12.16 22.15
C ASP A 511 0.56 -12.34 22.73
N LYS A 512 -0.44 -12.54 21.86
CA LYS A 512 -1.86 -12.74 22.23
C LYS A 512 -2.24 -14.21 22.39
N GLY A 513 -1.30 -15.09 22.76
CA GLY A 513 -1.58 -16.48 23.15
C GLY A 513 -1.99 -17.44 22.02
N TYR A 514 -2.18 -16.95 20.79
CA TYR A 514 -2.34 -17.81 19.62
C TYR A 514 -1.04 -18.55 19.30
N THR A 515 -1.18 -19.77 18.78
CA THR A 515 -0.09 -20.68 18.43
C THR A 515 -0.36 -21.26 17.05
N LEU A 516 0.54 -21.00 16.10
CA LEU A 516 0.52 -21.60 14.77
C LEU A 516 1.10 -23.03 14.85
N LEU A 517 0.43 -23.99 14.21
CA LEU A 517 0.85 -25.39 14.13
C LEU A 517 0.92 -25.82 12.67
N ILE A 518 2.10 -26.23 12.21
CA ILE A 518 2.32 -26.74 10.85
C ILE A 518 2.17 -28.27 10.87
N HIS A 519 1.27 -28.80 10.04
CA HIS A 519 0.95 -30.22 9.96
C HIS A 519 1.84 -30.97 8.95
N SER A 520 2.16 -30.32 7.84
CA SER A 520 3.01 -30.87 6.79
C SER A 520 3.59 -29.77 5.91
N TYR A 521 4.67 -30.09 5.20
CA TYR A 521 4.99 -29.41 3.94
C TYR A 521 5.43 -30.40 2.86
N VAL A 522 5.24 -30.00 1.61
CA VAL A 522 5.61 -30.71 0.38
C VAL A 522 6.34 -29.72 -0.53
N PHE A 523 7.53 -30.05 -1.02
CA PHE A 523 8.25 -29.23 -1.99
C PHE A 523 8.78 -30.07 -3.16
N ASP A 524 8.14 -29.94 -4.32
CA ASP A 524 8.42 -30.70 -5.56
C ASP A 524 9.48 -30.04 -6.47
N GLY A 525 9.99 -28.86 -6.09
CA GLY A 525 10.93 -28.06 -6.89
C GLY A 525 10.31 -26.98 -7.79
N GLN A 526 8.98 -26.94 -7.92
CA GLN A 526 8.19 -25.93 -8.65
C GLN A 526 7.10 -25.27 -7.77
N SER A 527 6.60 -25.98 -6.77
CA SER A 527 5.63 -25.51 -5.77
C SER A 527 5.98 -26.01 -4.37
N LEU A 528 5.80 -25.15 -3.38
CA LEU A 528 5.88 -25.49 -1.95
C LEU A 528 4.49 -25.31 -1.34
N ILE A 529 3.98 -26.38 -0.72
CA ILE A 529 2.65 -26.45 -0.13
C ILE A 529 2.81 -26.71 1.37
N ILE A 530 2.13 -25.93 2.22
CA ILE A 530 2.24 -26.01 3.68
C ILE A 530 0.84 -26.07 4.31
N GLN A 531 0.55 -27.11 5.08
CA GLN A 531 -0.72 -27.26 5.81
C GLN A 531 -0.57 -26.80 7.26
N TYR A 532 -1.54 -26.03 7.80
CA TYR A 532 -1.46 -25.51 9.16
C TYR A 532 -2.82 -25.42 9.88
N SER A 533 -2.77 -25.24 11.21
CA SER A 533 -3.90 -24.81 12.05
C SER A 533 -3.48 -23.76 13.09
N LEU A 534 -4.44 -22.98 13.57
CA LEU A 534 -4.28 -22.04 14.68
C LEU A 534 -5.02 -22.52 15.95
N LYS A 535 -4.32 -22.44 17.09
CA LYS A 535 -4.88 -22.63 18.45
C LYS A 535 -4.67 -21.39 19.29
N HIS A 536 -5.32 -21.31 20.45
CA HIS A 536 -5.18 -20.23 21.44
C HIS A 536 -4.93 -20.80 22.84
N SER A 537 -4.04 -20.19 23.62
CA SER A 537 -3.55 -20.71 24.91
C SER A 537 -4.65 -20.94 25.94
N ASN A 538 -5.61 -20.02 26.04
CA ASN A 538 -6.62 -20.01 27.11
C ASN A 538 -7.87 -20.82 26.74
N GLN A 539 -7.76 -21.82 25.85
CA GLN A 539 -8.82 -22.76 25.46
C GLN A 539 -10.20 -22.10 25.19
N ILE A 540 -10.25 -21.21 24.19
CA ILE A 540 -11.54 -20.74 23.64
C ILE A 540 -12.39 -21.97 23.30
N SER A 541 -13.65 -22.00 23.76
CA SER A 541 -14.54 -23.15 23.57
C SER A 541 -14.92 -23.35 22.10
N GLU A 542 -15.18 -24.58 21.65
CA GLU A 542 -15.61 -24.84 20.26
C GLU A 542 -16.90 -24.09 19.89
N LEU A 543 -17.76 -23.81 20.88
CA LEU A 543 -18.99 -23.03 20.73
C LEU A 543 -18.75 -21.50 20.53
N GLN A 544 -17.57 -21.00 20.91
CA GLN A 544 -17.10 -19.65 20.58
C GLN A 544 -16.33 -19.64 19.26
N TRP A 545 -15.47 -20.64 19.00
CA TRP A 545 -14.78 -20.79 17.70
C TRP A 545 -15.74 -20.93 16.51
N THR A 546 -16.93 -21.50 16.71
CA THR A 546 -17.97 -21.59 15.65
C THR A 546 -18.75 -20.28 15.46
N LYS A 547 -18.53 -19.27 16.31
CA LYS A 547 -19.07 -17.91 16.16
C LYS A 547 -18.02 -16.88 15.71
N GLN A 548 -16.73 -17.21 15.77
CA GLN A 548 -15.61 -16.32 15.44
C GLN A 548 -14.61 -17.04 14.52
N SER A 549 -14.58 -16.66 13.25
CA SER A 549 -13.54 -17.08 12.30
C SER A 549 -12.31 -16.18 12.44
N VAL A 550 -11.16 -16.81 12.73
CA VAL A 550 -9.84 -16.16 12.70
C VAL A 550 -9.26 -16.34 11.30
N GLU A 551 -8.87 -15.22 10.69
CA GLU A 551 -8.24 -15.19 9.36
C GLU A 551 -6.88 -14.45 9.43
N PRO A 552 -5.76 -15.18 9.58
CA PRO A 552 -4.42 -14.63 9.40
C PRO A 552 -4.13 -14.19 7.95
N THR A 553 -3.43 -13.07 7.80
CA THR A 553 -2.81 -12.63 6.55
C THR A 553 -1.29 -12.84 6.62
N PHE A 554 -0.76 -13.67 5.71
CA PHE A 554 0.67 -14.02 5.67
C PHE A 554 1.45 -13.26 4.58
N MET A 555 2.68 -12.85 4.90
CA MET A 555 3.62 -12.24 3.96
C MET A 555 5.01 -12.90 4.02
N LEU A 556 5.71 -12.95 2.89
CA LEU A 556 7.10 -13.40 2.83
C LEU A 556 8.03 -12.36 3.44
N ASP A 557 9.01 -12.80 4.23
CA ASP A 557 10.03 -11.90 4.74
C ASP A 557 11.00 -11.46 3.61
N PRO A 558 11.42 -10.17 3.57
CA PRO A 558 12.38 -9.68 2.57
C PRO A 558 13.70 -10.45 2.50
N SER A 559 14.15 -11.11 3.58
CA SER A 559 15.35 -11.95 3.54
C SER A 559 15.13 -13.26 2.79
N THR A 560 13.95 -13.86 2.86
CA THR A 560 13.60 -15.05 2.05
C THR A 560 13.40 -14.68 0.58
N ILE A 561 12.80 -13.54 0.25
CA ILE A 561 12.67 -13.07 -1.14
C ILE A 561 14.05 -12.84 -1.77
N LYS A 562 15.02 -12.31 -1.00
CA LYS A 562 16.43 -12.19 -1.42
C LYS A 562 17.16 -13.53 -1.53
N ALA A 563 16.85 -14.49 -0.66
CA ALA A 563 17.48 -15.82 -0.64
C ALA A 563 16.95 -16.77 -1.73
N VAL A 564 15.70 -16.63 -2.15
CA VAL A 564 15.08 -17.41 -3.24
C VAL A 564 14.38 -16.48 -4.22
N PRO A 565 15.12 -15.85 -5.16
CA PRO A 565 14.54 -14.95 -6.16
C PRO A 565 13.41 -15.62 -6.95
N GLY A 566 12.28 -14.92 -7.07
CA GLY A 566 11.09 -15.42 -7.77
C GLY A 566 10.12 -16.24 -6.91
N ILE A 567 10.39 -16.49 -5.62
CA ILE A 567 9.37 -17.05 -4.72
C ILE A 567 8.21 -16.05 -4.55
N ALA A 568 6.99 -16.50 -4.84
CA ALA A 568 5.75 -15.76 -4.69
C ALA A 568 4.71 -16.59 -3.95
N THR A 569 3.85 -15.94 -3.17
CA THR A 569 2.61 -16.55 -2.64
C THR A 569 1.45 -16.26 -3.58
N ASP A 570 0.30 -16.89 -3.31
CA ASP A 570 -1.01 -16.67 -3.95
C ASP A 570 -1.62 -15.28 -3.60
N THR A 571 -0.76 -14.25 -3.50
CA THR A 571 -1.04 -12.84 -3.16
C THR A 571 -1.72 -12.57 -1.82
N GLY A 572 -0.94 -12.14 -0.82
CA GLY A 572 -1.44 -11.45 0.39
C GLY A 572 -2.51 -12.23 1.16
N VAL A 573 -2.35 -13.55 1.26
CA VAL A 573 -3.48 -14.45 1.48
C VAL A 573 -4.00 -14.36 2.91
N THR A 574 -5.20 -13.78 3.04
CA THR A 574 -6.08 -13.94 4.19
C THR A 574 -6.66 -15.35 4.13
N LEU A 575 -6.30 -16.21 5.09
CA LEU A 575 -6.61 -17.64 5.07
C LEU A 575 -7.37 -18.07 6.33
N PRO A 576 -8.27 -19.05 6.25
CA PRO A 576 -9.00 -19.54 7.43
C PRO A 576 -8.09 -20.18 8.48
N LYS A 577 -8.56 -20.19 9.74
CA LYS A 577 -7.96 -20.83 10.93
C LYS A 577 -7.19 -22.14 10.66
N ASN A 578 -7.75 -23.02 9.83
CA ASN A 578 -7.09 -24.22 9.32
C ASN A 578 -6.99 -24.08 7.81
N GLY A 579 -5.78 -24.10 7.25
CA GLY A 579 -5.56 -23.71 5.86
C GLY A 579 -4.38 -24.39 5.19
N THR A 580 -4.18 -24.06 3.92
CA THR A 580 -3.00 -24.46 3.14
C THR A 580 -2.40 -23.22 2.50
N ILE A 581 -1.15 -22.91 2.83
CA ILE A 581 -0.37 -21.87 2.16
C ILE A 581 0.31 -22.52 0.95
N ARG A 582 0.31 -21.82 -0.19
CA ARG A 582 1.03 -22.20 -1.38
C ARG A 582 2.09 -21.14 -1.71
N PHE A 583 3.20 -21.61 -2.26
CA PHE A 583 4.29 -20.80 -2.77
C PHE A 583 4.68 -21.35 -4.14
N TYR A 584 4.80 -20.46 -5.11
CA TYR A 584 5.20 -20.74 -6.48
C TYR A 584 6.56 -20.06 -6.77
N PHE A 585 7.36 -20.66 -7.65
CA PHE A 585 8.67 -20.13 -8.02
C PHE A 585 8.64 -19.61 -9.46
N ILE A 586 8.55 -18.29 -9.60
CA ILE A 586 8.36 -17.57 -10.87
C ILE A 586 9.72 -17.05 -11.35
N GLY A 587 10.36 -17.76 -12.28
CA GLY A 587 11.62 -17.33 -12.86
C GLY A 587 12.29 -18.37 -13.75
N THR A 588 13.44 -18.01 -14.32
CA THR A 588 14.29 -18.91 -15.15
C THR A 588 15.39 -19.59 -14.34
N LEU A 589 15.68 -19.13 -13.12
CA LEU A 589 16.56 -19.83 -12.18
C LEU A 589 15.73 -20.82 -11.34
N PRO A 590 16.16 -22.09 -11.21
CA PRO A 590 15.50 -23.04 -10.31
C PRO A 590 15.73 -22.65 -8.85
N PRO A 591 14.75 -22.86 -7.95
CA PRO A 591 14.94 -22.64 -6.52
C PRO A 591 16.01 -23.60 -5.95
N PRO A 592 16.75 -23.17 -4.90
CA PRO A 592 17.80 -23.97 -4.29
C PRO A 592 17.25 -25.23 -3.63
N ASP A 593 18.03 -26.31 -3.64
CA ASP A 593 17.59 -27.62 -3.15
C ASP A 593 17.30 -27.64 -1.63
N GLN A 594 17.83 -26.68 -0.87
CA GLN A 594 17.54 -26.41 0.54
C GLN A 594 17.53 -24.90 0.80
N PHE A 595 16.58 -24.40 1.60
CA PHE A 595 16.52 -22.99 2.03
C PHE A 595 15.73 -22.82 3.33
N LEU A 596 15.80 -21.62 3.91
CA LEU A 596 15.04 -21.23 5.09
C LEU A 596 13.90 -20.29 4.65
N LEU A 597 12.66 -20.78 4.74
CA LEU A 597 11.47 -19.99 4.51
C LEU A 597 11.13 -19.22 5.78
N LYS A 598 11.20 -17.89 5.73
CA LYS A 598 10.70 -16.98 6.76
C LYS A 598 9.40 -16.35 6.29
N VAL A 599 8.39 -16.38 7.15
CA VAL A 599 7.06 -15.84 6.89
C VAL A 599 6.65 -14.97 8.08
N ASN A 600 6.21 -13.76 7.78
CA ASN A 600 5.69 -12.83 8.75
C ASN A 600 4.16 -12.88 8.67
N VAL A 601 3.47 -12.98 9.82
CA VAL A 601 2.02 -12.73 9.87
C VAL A 601 1.88 -11.22 10.06
N ASN A 602 1.06 -10.57 9.25
CA ASN A 602 0.95 -9.11 9.25
C ASN A 602 -0.34 -8.62 9.94
N GLN A 603 -1.42 -9.38 9.79
CA GLN A 603 -2.73 -9.07 10.37
C GLN A 603 -3.43 -10.37 10.80
N LEU A 604 -4.24 -10.28 11.85
CA LEU A 604 -5.14 -11.33 12.32
C LEU A 604 -6.54 -10.73 12.40
N ILE A 605 -7.41 -11.09 11.47
CA ILE A 605 -8.80 -10.61 11.44
C ILE A 605 -9.66 -11.59 12.26
N LEU A 606 -10.42 -11.05 13.21
CA LEU A 606 -11.50 -11.75 13.90
C LEU A 606 -12.82 -11.32 13.28
N SER A 607 -13.41 -12.14 12.41
CA SER A 607 -14.81 -11.93 12.00
C SER A 607 -15.71 -12.73 12.93
N ASP A 608 -16.70 -12.06 13.51
CA ASP A 608 -17.85 -12.78 14.09
C ASP A 608 -18.84 -13.18 12.97
N GLY A 609 -19.75 -14.09 13.30
CA GLY A 609 -20.79 -14.56 12.37
C GLY A 609 -21.89 -13.54 12.03
N SER A 610 -21.80 -12.29 12.52
CA SER A 610 -22.70 -11.18 12.17
C SER A 610 -22.08 -10.20 11.17
N GLY A 611 -20.78 -10.35 10.87
CA GLY A 611 -20.03 -9.51 9.93
C GLY A 611 -19.25 -8.37 10.59
N GLN A 612 -19.13 -8.37 11.92
CA GLN A 612 -18.27 -7.42 12.63
C GLN A 612 -16.84 -7.95 12.67
N GLN A 613 -15.88 -7.12 12.23
CA GLN A 613 -14.46 -7.49 12.11
C GLN A 613 -13.59 -6.70 13.10
N ASP A 614 -12.98 -7.40 14.06
CA ASP A 614 -11.93 -6.85 14.93
C ASP A 614 -10.55 -7.12 14.32
N LEU A 615 -9.77 -6.06 14.12
CA LEU A 615 -8.39 -6.15 13.63
C LEU A 615 -7.42 -6.30 14.80
N LEU A 616 -6.72 -7.43 14.88
CA LEU A 616 -5.55 -7.58 15.73
C LEU A 616 -4.30 -7.22 14.91
N SER A 617 -3.53 -6.25 15.41
CA SER A 617 -2.21 -5.84 14.91
C SER A 617 -1.09 -6.25 15.89
N GLY A 618 0.10 -6.51 15.33
CA GLY A 618 1.33 -6.87 16.04
C GLY A 618 2.38 -7.38 15.05
N GLU A 619 3.64 -7.56 15.49
CA GLU A 619 4.70 -8.11 14.65
C GLU A 619 4.95 -9.59 15.01
N TRP A 620 4.78 -10.48 14.03
CA TRP A 620 4.85 -11.93 14.23
C TRP A 620 5.56 -12.62 13.07
N SER A 621 6.41 -13.62 13.35
CA SER A 621 7.10 -14.39 12.31
C SER A 621 7.37 -15.85 12.69
N PHE A 622 7.66 -16.68 11.68
CA PHE A 622 8.11 -18.08 11.84
C PHE A 622 9.07 -18.50 10.72
N GLU A 623 9.91 -19.51 10.99
CA GLU A 623 10.98 -19.97 10.09
C GLU A 623 10.93 -21.49 9.88
N ILE A 624 11.01 -21.95 8.63
CA ILE A 624 10.92 -23.37 8.25
C ILE A 624 12.10 -23.77 7.36
N PRO A 625 12.91 -24.79 7.72
CA PRO A 625 13.92 -25.35 6.83
C PRO A 625 13.26 -26.25 5.77
N VAL A 626 13.25 -25.80 4.52
CA VAL A 626 12.65 -26.48 3.36
C VAL A 626 13.73 -27.26 2.60
N LYS A 627 13.34 -28.42 2.05
CA LYS A 627 14.21 -29.30 1.25
C LYS A 627 13.44 -29.88 0.06
N LYS A 628 14.06 -29.87 -1.11
CA LYS A 628 13.48 -30.27 -2.41
C LYS A 628 13.28 -31.78 -2.54
N ASN A 629 12.25 -32.17 -3.27
CA ASN A 629 11.79 -33.55 -3.44
C ASN A 629 11.59 -34.26 -2.10
N HIS A 630 11.05 -33.57 -1.09
CA HIS A 630 10.72 -34.15 0.22
C HIS A 630 9.32 -33.72 0.67
N GLU A 631 8.57 -34.66 1.22
CA GLU A 631 7.43 -34.41 2.12
C GLU A 631 7.93 -34.51 3.56
N ARG A 632 7.45 -33.63 4.45
CA ARG A 632 7.70 -33.73 5.89
C ARG A 632 6.40 -33.60 6.66
N LYS A 633 6.12 -34.57 7.54
CA LYS A 633 4.88 -34.67 8.34
C LYS A 633 5.12 -34.33 9.81
N ALA A 634 4.09 -33.86 10.51
CA ALA A 634 4.14 -33.45 11.93
C ALA A 634 4.57 -34.53 12.94
N ASN A 635 4.72 -35.79 12.53
CA ASN A 635 5.35 -36.85 13.33
C ASN A 635 6.89 -36.90 13.17
N GLY A 636 7.50 -35.86 12.57
CA GLY A 636 8.93 -35.77 12.31
C GLY A 636 9.42 -36.58 11.10
N GLN A 637 8.59 -37.47 10.54
CA GLN A 637 8.96 -38.27 9.37
C GLN A 637 9.13 -37.36 8.15
N SER A 638 10.25 -37.57 7.45
CA SER A 638 10.52 -36.96 6.15
C SER A 638 10.72 -38.08 5.14
N ALA A 639 9.96 -38.05 4.05
CA ALA A 639 10.04 -38.98 2.95
C ALA A 639 10.52 -38.24 1.70
N PRO A 640 11.32 -38.86 0.81
CA PRO A 640 11.46 -38.35 -0.54
C PRO A 640 10.10 -38.39 -1.26
N LEU A 641 9.87 -37.41 -2.14
CA LEU A 641 8.75 -37.38 -3.09
C LEU A 641 9.04 -38.26 -4.32
#